data_AF-A0A949FJP6-F1
#
_entry.id   AF-A0A949FJP6-F1
#
_cell.length_a   1.000
_cell.length_b   1.000
_cell.length_c   1.000
_cell.angle_alpha   90.00
_cell.angle_beta   90.00
_cell.angle_gamma   90.00
#
_symmetry.space_group_name_H-M   'P 1'
#
loop_
_entity.id
_entity.type
_entity.pdbx_description
1 polymer ?
#
loop_
_entity_poly.entity_id
_entity_poly.type
_entity_poly.pdbx_seq_one_letter_code
_entity_poly.pdbx_strand_id
1 'polypeptide(L)'
;MNKKTLGIILVVLAVAIAGMVFFGSKKDFFTGEGKGIGETGGKSIMDAAREQGQIAPSKTDAAKECEKSTEQGDKDMCYGMMAFYYRDVSFCKLVKDAEIKEKCNKENIEEWYNNAGKGAAASLFMPGGLIPGGAGGGIEGVENIENAEPENIPSDASDQSGQIIEPSGNMTDEIYIEVLAQTSYYAQKSPELFASRIKALYEQYGITEEDVSAYGEELNEDPQNAGEIGLRYLQRAQELQAIGE
;
A
#
# COMPACT_ATOMS: atom_id res chain seq x y z
N MET A 1 18.87 15.11 -2.60
CA MET A 1 18.66 13.64 -2.60
C MET A 1 19.30 13.05 -3.84
N ASN A 2 20.13 12.01 -3.72
CA ASN A 2 20.82 11.44 -4.89
C ASN A 2 19.80 10.71 -5.78
N LYS A 3 19.99 10.73 -7.11
CA LYS A 3 19.07 10.07 -8.07
C LYS A 3 18.90 8.57 -7.77
N LYS A 4 19.90 7.96 -7.14
CA LYS A 4 19.87 6.55 -6.68
C LYS A 4 19.03 6.34 -5.41
N THR A 5 19.11 7.26 -4.45
CA THR A 5 18.30 7.27 -3.23
C THR A 5 16.81 7.42 -3.56
N LEU A 6 16.49 8.31 -4.50
CA LEU A 6 15.12 8.48 -5.00
C LEU A 6 14.56 7.19 -5.62
N GLY A 7 15.37 6.47 -6.41
CA GLY A 7 14.95 5.22 -7.06
C GLY A 7 14.59 4.10 -6.08
N ILE A 8 15.31 3.98 -4.96
CA ILE A 8 15.06 2.92 -3.97
C ILE A 8 13.87 3.25 -3.10
N ILE A 9 13.74 4.51 -2.69
CA ILE A 9 12.53 5.01 -2.02
C ILE A 9 11.30 4.75 -2.89
N LEU A 10 11.41 4.90 -4.22
CA LEU A 10 10.31 4.61 -5.16
C LEU A 10 10.01 3.14 -5.34
N VAL A 11 11.01 2.26 -5.37
CA VAL A 11 10.74 0.81 -5.45
C VAL A 11 10.04 0.37 -4.16
N VAL A 12 10.49 0.87 -3.01
CA VAL A 12 9.84 0.63 -1.72
C VAL A 12 8.42 1.23 -1.69
N LEU A 13 8.23 2.47 -2.15
CA LEU A 13 6.90 3.10 -2.23
C LEU A 13 6.01 2.36 -3.22
N ALA A 14 6.51 1.96 -4.38
CA ALA A 14 5.74 1.22 -5.37
C ALA A 14 5.36 -0.17 -4.87
N VAL A 15 6.24 -0.84 -4.11
CA VAL A 15 5.91 -2.11 -3.45
C VAL A 15 4.94 -1.91 -2.29
N ALA A 16 5.03 -0.79 -1.55
CA ALA A 16 4.11 -0.46 -0.48
C ALA A 16 2.73 -0.03 -1.02
N ILE A 17 2.68 0.71 -2.13
CA ILE A 17 1.45 1.13 -2.82
C ILE A 17 0.84 -0.06 -3.55
N ALA A 18 1.62 -0.86 -4.29
CA ALA A 18 1.12 -2.11 -4.87
C ALA A 18 0.65 -3.06 -3.78
N GLY A 19 1.34 -3.13 -2.64
CA GLY A 19 0.87 -3.81 -1.45
C GLY A 19 -0.45 -3.24 -0.95
N MET A 20 -0.58 -1.93 -0.77
CA MET A 20 -1.82 -1.30 -0.28
C MET A 20 -2.99 -1.42 -1.25
N VAL A 21 -2.78 -1.35 -2.56
CA VAL A 21 -3.83 -1.52 -3.58
C VAL A 21 -4.28 -2.98 -3.64
N PHE A 22 -3.35 -3.94 -3.54
CA PHE A 22 -3.68 -5.37 -3.68
C PHE A 22 -4.13 -6.04 -2.37
N PHE A 23 -3.64 -5.60 -1.21
CA PHE A 23 -4.21 -5.97 0.10
C PHE A 23 -5.48 -5.15 0.42
N GLY A 24 -5.62 -3.95 -0.15
CA GLY A 24 -6.81 -3.08 -0.04
C GLY A 24 -8.05 -3.66 -0.73
N SER A 25 -7.87 -4.38 -1.85
CA SER A 25 -8.96 -4.92 -2.65
C SER A 25 -9.64 -6.15 -2.04
N LYS A 26 -9.09 -6.76 -0.98
CA LYS A 26 -9.89 -7.62 -0.10
C LYS A 26 -10.51 -6.72 0.95
N LYS A 27 -11.77 -6.34 0.73
CA LYS A 27 -12.65 -5.63 1.70
C LYS A 27 -12.38 -6.13 3.14
N ASP A 28 -12.28 -7.44 3.28
CA ASP A 28 -11.90 -8.17 4.49
C ASP A 28 -10.65 -7.69 5.26
N PHE A 29 -9.61 -7.19 4.60
CA PHE A 29 -8.35 -6.85 5.28
C PHE A 29 -8.33 -5.45 5.88
N PHE A 30 -9.15 -4.51 5.37
CA PHE A 30 -9.16 -3.11 5.81
C PHE A 30 -10.53 -2.59 6.29
N THR A 31 -11.67 -3.18 5.90
CA THR A 31 -13.00 -2.74 6.38
C THR A 31 -13.36 -3.23 7.78
N GLY A 32 -12.49 -4.01 8.42
CA GLY A 32 -12.70 -4.50 9.79
C GLY A 32 -13.65 -5.69 9.93
N GLU A 33 -14.28 -6.14 8.83
CA GLU A 33 -15.17 -7.33 8.84
C GLU A 33 -14.49 -8.61 8.39
N GLY A 34 -13.33 -8.55 7.74
CA GLY A 34 -12.55 -9.75 7.49
C GLY A 34 -11.61 -10.07 8.63
N LYS A 35 -11.18 -11.33 8.64
CA LYS A 35 -10.16 -11.86 9.55
C LYS A 35 -8.90 -10.99 9.45
N GLY A 36 -8.80 -10.00 10.32
CA GLY A 36 -7.69 -9.05 10.33
C GLY A 36 -6.34 -9.77 10.43
N ILE A 37 -5.25 -9.05 10.23
CA ILE A 37 -3.88 -9.58 10.28
C ILE A 37 -3.61 -10.45 11.54
N GLY A 38 -4.29 -10.17 12.66
CA GLY A 38 -4.22 -10.97 13.89
C GLY A 38 -4.63 -12.44 13.73
N GLU A 39 -5.49 -12.77 12.76
CA GLU A 39 -5.96 -14.14 12.51
C GLU A 39 -5.09 -14.93 11.53
N THR A 40 -3.99 -14.35 11.03
CA THR A 40 -3.03 -15.04 10.14
C THR A 40 -2.32 -16.23 10.80
N GLY A 41 -2.67 -16.61 12.03
CA GLY A 41 -2.14 -17.79 12.71
C GLY A 41 -0.64 -17.70 12.95
N GLY A 42 -0.11 -16.48 13.13
CA GLY A 42 1.34 -16.27 13.28
C GLY A 42 2.09 -16.08 11.96
N LYS A 43 1.43 -16.12 10.80
CA LYS A 43 2.09 -15.91 9.50
C LYS A 43 2.48 -14.44 9.30
N SER A 44 3.45 -14.22 8.42
CA SER A 44 3.83 -12.89 7.98
C SER A 44 2.95 -12.42 6.82
N ILE A 45 2.90 -11.11 6.57
CA ILE A 45 2.21 -10.54 5.40
C ILE A 45 2.75 -11.16 4.09
N MET A 46 4.06 -11.33 4.01
CA MET A 46 4.70 -11.91 2.83
C MET A 46 4.36 -13.40 2.63
N ASP A 47 4.17 -14.16 3.71
CA ASP A 47 3.74 -15.56 3.60
C ASP A 47 2.26 -15.65 3.19
N ALA A 48 1.41 -14.79 3.78
CA ALA A 48 0.01 -14.68 3.39
C ALA A 48 -0.17 -14.27 1.92
N ALA A 49 0.70 -13.37 1.41
CA ALA A 49 0.75 -13.02 -0.01
C ALA A 49 1.02 -14.25 -0.90
N ARG A 50 2.05 -15.04 -0.57
CA ARG A 50 2.41 -16.24 -1.37
C ARG A 50 1.30 -17.28 -1.36
N GLU A 51 0.62 -17.48 -0.23
CA GLU A 51 -0.51 -18.40 -0.13
C GLU A 51 -1.69 -17.99 -1.02
N GLN A 52 -1.81 -16.69 -1.30
CA GLN A 52 -2.81 -16.14 -2.21
C GLN A 52 -2.33 -16.11 -3.68
N GLY A 53 -1.19 -16.75 -3.98
CA GLY A 53 -0.62 -16.79 -5.32
C GLY A 53 0.10 -15.50 -5.75
N GLN A 54 0.31 -14.55 -4.84
CA GLN A 54 1.03 -13.32 -5.15
C GLN A 54 2.54 -13.56 -5.23
N ILE A 55 3.20 -12.77 -6.07
CA ILE A 55 4.65 -12.75 -6.18
C ILE A 55 5.20 -11.96 -4.99
N ALA A 56 5.55 -12.65 -3.91
CA ALA A 56 6.30 -12.05 -2.81
C ALA A 56 7.79 -12.45 -2.89
N PRO A 57 8.73 -11.49 -2.81
CA PRO A 57 10.15 -11.80 -2.86
C PRO A 57 10.55 -12.79 -1.76
N SER A 58 11.66 -13.50 -1.95
CA SER A 58 12.24 -14.28 -0.86
C SER A 58 12.88 -13.35 0.18
N LYS A 59 13.03 -13.83 1.42
CA LYS A 59 13.75 -13.07 2.47
C LYS A 59 15.15 -12.63 2.02
N THR A 60 15.84 -13.54 1.32
CA THR A 60 17.19 -13.28 0.79
C THR A 60 17.19 -12.21 -0.30
N ASP A 61 16.21 -12.24 -1.20
CA ASP A 61 16.15 -11.25 -2.28
C ASP A 61 15.73 -9.88 -1.77
N ALA A 62 14.80 -9.83 -0.80
CA ALA A 62 14.45 -8.60 -0.10
C ALA A 62 15.67 -7.98 0.62
N ALA A 63 16.47 -8.80 1.31
CA ALA A 63 17.69 -8.31 1.95
C ALA A 63 18.70 -7.73 0.94
N LYS A 64 18.90 -8.40 -0.20
CA LYS A 64 19.76 -7.90 -1.28
C LYS A 64 19.26 -6.57 -1.84
N GLU A 65 17.95 -6.38 -1.92
CA GLU A 65 17.38 -5.10 -2.35
C GLU A 65 17.73 -3.98 -1.38
N CYS A 66 17.58 -4.22 -0.07
CA CYS A 66 18.00 -3.25 0.95
C CYS A 66 19.50 -2.90 0.85
N GLU A 67 20.37 -3.87 0.52
CA GLU A 67 21.80 -3.61 0.36
C GLU A 67 22.16 -2.66 -0.79
N LYS A 68 21.27 -2.48 -1.77
CA LYS A 68 21.49 -1.56 -2.90
C LYS A 68 21.41 -0.09 -2.48
N SER A 69 20.77 0.23 -1.35
CA SER A 69 20.75 1.59 -0.80
C SER A 69 22.15 2.09 -0.53
N THR A 70 22.44 3.34 -0.87
CA THR A 70 23.77 3.91 -0.63
C THR A 70 23.89 4.54 0.76
N GLU A 71 22.78 5.01 1.31
CA GLU A 71 22.73 5.69 2.61
C GLU A 71 22.38 4.68 3.70
N GLN A 72 23.09 4.73 4.83
CA GLN A 72 22.88 3.77 5.92
C GLN A 72 21.49 3.91 6.56
N GLY A 73 20.95 5.14 6.65
CA GLY A 73 19.59 5.37 7.13
C GLY A 73 18.54 4.67 6.28
N ASP A 74 18.66 4.74 4.95
CA ASP A 74 17.76 4.03 4.04
C ASP A 74 17.89 2.51 4.16
N LYS A 75 19.10 1.99 4.34
CA LYS A 75 19.34 0.55 4.61
C LYS A 75 18.64 0.11 5.88
N ASP A 76 18.84 0.87 6.96
CA ASP A 76 18.31 0.57 8.28
C ASP A 76 16.78 0.62 8.29
N MET A 77 16.19 1.62 7.64
CA MET A 77 14.74 1.71 7.43
C MET A 77 14.22 0.54 6.59
N CYS A 78 14.90 0.19 5.49
CA CYS A 78 14.54 -0.95 4.65
C CYS A 78 14.51 -2.26 5.45
N TYR A 79 15.58 -2.53 6.21
CA TYR A 79 15.63 -3.72 7.07
C TYR A 79 14.59 -3.70 8.19
N GLY A 80 14.33 -2.54 8.78
CA GLY A 80 13.25 -2.35 9.74
C GLY A 80 11.92 -2.79 9.16
N MET A 81 11.51 -2.24 8.01
CA MET A 81 10.26 -2.63 7.35
C MET A 81 10.22 -4.11 6.97
N MET A 82 11.32 -4.68 6.47
CA MET A 82 11.37 -6.11 6.15
C MET A 82 11.15 -6.97 7.39
N ALA A 83 11.64 -6.56 8.56
CA ALA A 83 11.36 -7.26 9.81
C ALA A 83 9.86 -7.33 10.12
N PHE A 84 9.11 -6.26 9.85
CA PHE A 84 7.65 -6.24 10.00
C PHE A 84 6.97 -7.08 8.92
N TYR A 85 7.25 -6.85 7.63
CA TYR A 85 6.56 -7.56 6.54
C TYR A 85 6.78 -9.07 6.55
N TYR A 86 7.97 -9.53 6.95
CA TYR A 86 8.30 -10.95 7.08
C TYR A 86 8.11 -11.49 8.50
N ARG A 87 7.69 -10.66 9.45
CA ARG A 87 7.57 -10.99 10.87
C ARG A 87 8.82 -11.69 11.40
N ASP A 88 9.99 -11.18 11.02
CA ASP A 88 11.29 -11.83 11.23
C ASP A 88 12.33 -10.87 11.80
N VAL A 89 12.63 -11.05 13.09
CA VAL A 89 13.61 -10.26 13.85
C VAL A 89 15.05 -10.41 13.36
N SER A 90 15.34 -11.38 12.48
CA SER A 90 16.69 -11.50 11.91
C SER A 90 17.06 -10.28 11.07
N PHE A 91 16.09 -9.61 10.43
CA PHE A 91 16.32 -8.34 9.72
C PHE A 91 16.71 -7.22 10.68
N CYS A 92 16.18 -7.18 11.91
CA CYS A 92 16.57 -6.18 12.91
C CYS A 92 18.05 -6.25 13.30
N LYS A 93 18.70 -7.41 13.12
CA LYS A 93 20.15 -7.56 13.35
C LYS A 93 20.99 -6.83 12.31
N LEU A 94 20.42 -6.57 11.13
CA LEU A 94 21.07 -5.87 10.02
C LEU A 94 20.97 -4.35 10.16
N VAL A 95 20.06 -3.87 11.02
CA VAL A 95 19.91 -2.45 11.37
C VAL A 95 21.11 -1.99 12.22
N LYS A 96 21.75 -0.90 11.80
CA LYS A 96 22.89 -0.29 12.49
C LYS A 96 22.50 0.92 13.32
N ASP A 97 21.55 1.72 12.85
CA ASP A 97 21.00 2.84 13.61
C ASP A 97 20.41 2.35 14.93
N ALA A 98 20.82 2.99 16.03
CA ALA A 98 20.46 2.54 17.38
C ALA A 98 18.98 2.73 17.68
N GLU A 99 18.38 3.83 17.20
CA GLU A 99 16.98 4.15 17.45
C GLU A 99 16.06 3.21 16.67
N ILE A 100 16.35 2.98 15.38
CA ILE A 100 15.61 2.02 14.56
C ILE A 100 15.76 0.61 15.13
N LYS A 101 16.96 0.25 15.58
CA LYS A 101 17.24 -1.08 16.14
C LYS A 101 16.54 -1.33 17.46
N GLU A 102 16.43 -0.33 18.33
CA GLU A 102 15.67 -0.42 19.58
C GLU A 102 14.18 -0.68 19.28
N LYS A 103 13.63 0.02 18.29
CA LYS A 103 12.24 -0.13 17.85
C LYS A 103 12.00 -1.41 17.05
N CYS A 104 13.02 -1.97 16.39
CA CYS A 104 12.96 -3.23 15.64
C CYS A 104 13.21 -4.41 16.57
N ASN A 105 12.18 -4.83 17.30
CA ASN A 105 12.25 -5.99 18.19
C ASN A 105 10.98 -6.84 18.06
N LYS A 106 11.02 -8.05 18.66
CA LYS A 106 9.90 -8.99 18.55
C LYS A 106 8.60 -8.41 19.11
N GLU A 107 8.66 -7.78 20.28
CA GLU A 107 7.48 -7.24 20.97
C GLU A 107 6.78 -6.18 20.11
N ASN A 108 7.53 -5.22 19.56
CA ASN A 108 6.99 -4.18 18.70
C ASN A 108 6.43 -4.72 17.37
N ILE A 109 7.07 -5.72 16.78
CA ILE A 109 6.56 -6.38 15.57
C ILE A 109 5.22 -7.07 15.87
N GLU A 110 5.13 -7.81 16.96
CA GLU A 110 3.91 -8.50 17.36
C GLU A 110 2.80 -7.52 17.73
N GLU A 111 3.12 -6.45 18.45
CA GLU A 111 2.20 -5.36 18.75
C GLU A 111 1.63 -4.74 17.47
N TRP A 112 2.47 -4.47 16.48
CA TRP A 112 2.02 -3.96 15.18
C TRP A 112 1.03 -4.91 14.50
N TYR A 113 1.29 -6.22 14.45
CA TYR A 113 0.35 -7.20 13.87
C TYR A 113 -0.98 -7.24 14.63
N ASN A 114 -0.94 -7.15 15.96
CA ASN A 114 -2.14 -7.16 16.80
C ASN A 114 -2.98 -5.88 16.63
N ASN A 115 -2.34 -4.73 16.39
CA ASN A 115 -3.00 -3.45 16.19
C ASN A 115 -3.47 -3.25 14.74
N ALA A 116 -2.73 -3.77 13.76
CA ALA A 116 -3.08 -3.64 12.35
C ALA A 116 -4.44 -4.29 12.02
N GLY A 117 -4.83 -5.35 12.73
CA GLY A 117 -6.16 -5.96 12.63
C GLY A 117 -7.31 -5.09 13.17
N LYS A 118 -7.02 -4.01 13.90
CA LYS A 118 -8.04 -3.11 14.49
C LYS A 118 -8.27 -1.85 13.64
N GLY A 119 -7.94 -1.88 12.35
CA GLY A 119 -8.04 -0.72 11.46
C GLY A 119 -6.94 0.35 11.65
N ALA A 120 -5.97 0.11 12.53
CA ALA A 120 -4.85 1.03 12.78
C ALA A 120 -3.78 1.01 11.66
N ALA A 121 -3.91 0.11 10.68
CA ALA A 121 -2.94 -0.08 9.60
C ALA A 121 -2.84 1.13 8.63
N ALA A 122 -3.85 2.02 8.60
CA ALA A 122 -3.84 3.23 7.75
C ALA A 122 -2.77 4.26 8.16
N SER A 123 -2.19 4.10 9.35
CA SER A 123 -1.07 4.89 9.81
C SER A 123 0.19 4.02 9.77
N LEU A 124 0.70 3.80 8.55
CA LEU A 124 2.12 3.41 8.35
C LEU A 124 3.10 4.46 8.93
N PHE A 125 2.58 5.51 9.55
CA PHE A 125 3.22 6.64 10.23
C PHE A 125 2.80 6.76 11.72
N MET A 126 2.50 5.65 12.40
CA MET A 126 2.05 5.59 13.81
C MET A 126 3.12 6.05 14.84
N PRO A 127 2.68 6.43 16.07
CA PRO A 127 3.44 7.24 17.02
C PRO A 127 4.64 6.47 17.57
N GLY A 128 5.82 6.96 17.23
CA GLY A 128 7.07 6.25 17.50
C GLY A 128 8.03 6.28 16.32
N GLY A 129 7.61 6.72 15.13
CA GLY A 129 8.48 7.29 14.08
C GLY A 129 9.76 6.49 13.80
N LEU A 130 9.65 5.47 12.96
CA LEU A 130 10.83 4.91 12.26
C LEU A 130 11.25 5.77 11.06
N ILE A 131 10.46 6.79 10.71
CA ILE A 131 10.80 7.79 9.70
C ILE A 131 11.12 9.11 10.42
N PRO A 132 12.38 9.60 10.38
CA PRO A 132 12.73 10.93 10.87
C PRO A 132 12.17 11.98 9.90
N GLY A 133 10.90 12.33 10.06
CA GLY A 133 10.24 13.29 9.18
C GLY A 133 8.91 13.80 9.74
N GLY A 134 8.99 14.84 10.57
CA GLY A 134 7.86 15.75 10.83
C GLY A 134 7.01 15.44 12.06
N ALA A 135 7.18 16.26 13.09
CA ALA A 135 6.27 16.31 14.24
C ALA A 135 4.90 16.88 13.85
N GLY A 136 3.80 16.27 14.30
CA GLY A 136 2.48 16.92 14.24
C GLY A 136 1.29 16.04 14.63
N GLY A 137 0.76 16.25 15.84
CA GLY A 137 -0.67 16.18 16.15
C GLY A 137 -1.31 14.81 16.39
N GLY A 138 -1.56 14.49 17.67
CA GLY A 138 -2.34 13.32 18.07
C GLY A 138 -3.84 13.47 17.81
N ILE A 139 -4.53 12.33 17.69
CA ILE A 139 -5.99 12.25 17.73
C ILE A 139 -6.36 11.14 18.71
N GLU A 140 -7.01 11.54 19.80
CA GLU A 140 -7.68 10.64 20.74
C GLU A 140 -9.11 10.35 20.27
N GLY A 141 -9.50 9.08 20.36
CA GLY A 141 -10.84 8.65 20.75
C GLY A 141 -11.86 8.39 19.64
N VAL A 142 -12.17 7.11 19.41
CA VAL A 142 -13.54 6.67 19.10
C VAL A 142 -13.80 5.34 19.83
N GLU A 143 -14.79 5.36 20.73
CA GLU A 143 -15.31 4.21 21.46
C GLU A 143 -16.38 3.46 20.65
N ASN A 144 -16.39 2.13 20.81
CA ASN A 144 -17.50 1.16 20.81
C ASN A 144 -18.62 1.27 19.76
N ILE A 145 -18.70 0.25 18.89
CA ILE A 145 -19.97 -0.26 18.33
C ILE A 145 -19.97 -1.79 18.50
N GLU A 146 -20.96 -2.29 19.24
CA GLU A 146 -21.20 -3.72 19.50
C GLU A 146 -22.00 -4.39 18.36
N ASN A 147 -21.53 -5.58 17.97
CA ASN A 147 -22.23 -6.80 17.60
C ASN A 147 -23.52 -6.74 16.75
N ALA A 148 -23.43 -7.27 15.52
CA ALA A 148 -24.54 -7.93 14.83
C ALA A 148 -24.08 -9.30 14.30
N GLU A 149 -24.89 -10.35 14.54
CA GLU A 149 -24.67 -11.72 14.06
C GLU A 149 -24.93 -11.85 12.55
N PRO A 150 -24.15 -12.64 11.79
CA PRO A 150 -24.41 -12.88 10.37
C PRO A 150 -25.34 -14.08 10.13
N GLU A 151 -26.39 -13.87 9.33
CA GLU A 151 -27.22 -14.93 8.78
C GLU A 151 -26.56 -15.61 7.56
N ASN A 152 -26.78 -16.93 7.45
CA ASN A 152 -26.22 -17.82 6.44
C ASN A 152 -26.74 -17.53 5.02
N ILE A 153 -25.84 -17.48 4.03
CA ILE A 153 -26.18 -17.48 2.59
C ILE A 153 -25.65 -18.77 1.93
N PRO A 154 -26.48 -19.50 1.15
CA PRO A 154 -26.06 -20.70 0.47
C PRO A 154 -25.24 -20.40 -0.79
N SER A 155 -24.18 -21.19 -1.00
CA SER A 155 -23.32 -21.15 -2.18
C SER A 155 -23.91 -21.96 -3.32
N ASP A 156 -24.37 -21.30 -4.37
CA ASP A 156 -24.50 -21.89 -5.70
C ASP A 156 -23.86 -20.94 -6.71
N ALA A 157 -22.76 -21.40 -7.31
CA ALA A 157 -22.04 -20.72 -8.37
C ALA A 157 -22.70 -21.04 -9.71
N SER A 158 -23.12 -20.00 -10.43
CA SER A 158 -23.58 -20.08 -11.81
C SER A 158 -23.07 -18.88 -12.59
N ASP A 159 -22.39 -19.18 -13.70
CA ASP A 159 -22.05 -18.34 -14.85
C ASP A 159 -22.32 -16.83 -14.74
N GLN A 160 -21.27 -16.05 -14.49
CA GLN A 160 -21.30 -14.61 -14.74
C GLN A 160 -20.73 -14.32 -16.13
N SER A 161 -21.63 -14.13 -17.10
CA SER A 161 -21.34 -13.25 -18.22
C SER A 161 -21.04 -11.87 -17.64
N GLY A 162 -19.88 -11.30 -17.98
CA GLY A 162 -19.40 -10.02 -17.44
C GLY A 162 -20.52 -8.98 -17.42
N GLN A 163 -20.95 -8.61 -16.21
CA GLN A 163 -21.81 -7.47 -16.02
C GLN A 163 -20.97 -6.25 -16.37
N ILE A 164 -21.38 -5.55 -17.43
CA ILE A 164 -20.85 -4.23 -17.73
C ILE A 164 -21.43 -3.32 -16.65
N ILE A 165 -20.64 -3.04 -15.62
CA ILE A 165 -20.96 -2.02 -14.64
C ILE A 165 -20.95 -0.69 -15.41
N GLU A 166 -22.08 0.04 -15.40
CA GLU A 166 -22.11 1.36 -16.00
C GLU A 166 -21.25 2.30 -15.15
N PRO A 167 -20.22 2.94 -15.71
CA PRO A 167 -19.24 3.69 -14.94
C PRO A 167 -19.89 4.81 -14.14
N SER A 168 -19.49 4.93 -12.89
CA SER A 168 -19.85 6.04 -12.00
C SER A 168 -19.24 7.36 -12.52
N GLY A 169 -19.95 8.07 -13.39
CA GLY A 169 -19.57 9.41 -13.84
C GLY A 169 -18.64 9.42 -15.06
N ASN A 170 -17.75 10.41 -15.14
CA ASN A 170 -16.81 10.57 -16.26
C ASN A 170 -15.55 9.71 -16.13
N MET A 171 -15.40 8.95 -15.04
CA MET A 171 -14.22 8.13 -14.78
C MET A 171 -14.29 6.81 -15.55
N THR A 172 -13.17 6.44 -16.17
CA THR A 172 -12.96 5.15 -16.85
C THR A 172 -11.65 4.56 -16.37
N ASP A 173 -11.42 3.27 -16.61
CA ASP A 173 -10.14 2.60 -16.31
C ASP A 173 -8.96 3.39 -16.86
N GLU A 174 -9.02 3.79 -18.13
CA GLU A 174 -7.94 4.51 -18.81
C GLU A 174 -7.65 5.86 -18.16
N ILE A 175 -8.69 6.61 -17.79
CA ILE A 175 -8.53 7.92 -17.14
C ILE A 175 -7.96 7.73 -15.73
N TYR A 176 -8.46 6.77 -14.96
CA TYR A 176 -7.98 6.48 -13.62
C TYR A 176 -6.50 6.06 -13.63
N ILE A 177 -6.12 5.16 -14.55
CA ILE A 177 -4.74 4.73 -14.77
C ILE A 177 -3.83 5.91 -15.10
N GLU A 178 -4.24 6.78 -16.04
CA GLU A 178 -3.43 7.93 -16.44
C GLU A 178 -3.26 8.94 -15.31
N VAL A 179 -4.34 9.23 -14.57
CA VAL A 179 -4.32 10.12 -13.42
C VAL A 179 -3.35 9.57 -12.35
N LEU A 180 -3.47 8.30 -11.97
CA LEU A 180 -2.57 7.68 -11.00
C LEU A 180 -1.11 7.68 -11.47
N ALA A 181 -0.87 7.32 -12.73
CA ALA A 181 0.47 7.26 -13.30
C ALA A 181 1.14 8.65 -13.31
N GLN A 182 0.46 9.68 -13.83
CA GLN A 182 1.00 11.03 -13.86
C GLN A 182 1.13 11.64 -12.45
N THR A 183 0.17 11.38 -11.56
CA THR A 183 0.25 11.81 -10.15
C THR A 183 1.52 11.28 -9.51
N SER A 184 1.78 9.97 -9.63
CA SER A 184 2.99 9.35 -9.09
C SER A 184 4.27 9.92 -9.72
N TYR A 185 4.23 10.23 -11.01
CA TYR A 185 5.34 10.85 -11.73
C TYR A 185 5.64 12.26 -11.22
N TYR A 186 4.62 13.11 -11.06
CA TYR A 186 4.80 14.49 -10.60
C TYR A 186 5.23 14.57 -9.14
N ALA A 187 4.67 13.72 -8.27
CA ALA A 187 5.09 13.63 -6.87
C ALA A 187 6.60 13.34 -6.75
N GLN A 188 7.12 12.53 -7.68
CA GLN A 188 8.53 12.18 -7.74
C GLN A 188 9.41 13.30 -8.33
N LYS A 189 8.97 13.94 -9.41
CA LYS A 189 9.85 14.78 -10.26
C LYS A 189 9.78 16.27 -9.94
N SER A 190 8.60 16.75 -9.59
CA SER A 190 8.32 18.18 -9.40
C SER A 190 7.28 18.36 -8.30
N PRO A 191 7.62 18.03 -7.04
CA PRO A 191 6.69 18.13 -5.92
C PRO A 191 6.13 19.55 -5.74
N GLU A 192 6.89 20.58 -6.12
CA GLU A 192 6.46 21.98 -6.11
C GLU A 192 5.38 22.32 -7.14
N LEU A 193 5.30 21.54 -8.23
CA LEU A 193 4.27 21.67 -9.27
C LEU A 193 3.14 20.66 -9.13
N PHE A 194 3.21 19.76 -8.13
CA PHE A 194 2.28 18.66 -7.98
C PHE A 194 0.82 19.13 -8.00
N ALA A 195 0.45 20.05 -7.10
CA ALA A 195 -0.93 20.51 -6.98
C ALA A 195 -1.47 21.16 -8.27
N SER A 196 -0.66 21.97 -8.97
CA SER A 196 -1.09 22.62 -10.21
C SER A 196 -1.21 21.62 -11.37
N ARG A 197 -0.35 20.61 -11.42
CA ARG A 197 -0.40 19.54 -12.44
C ARG A 197 -1.58 18.60 -12.24
N ILE A 198 -1.89 18.21 -11.01
CA ILE A 198 -3.08 17.41 -10.71
C ILE A 198 -4.36 18.16 -11.10
N LYS A 199 -4.44 19.44 -10.74
CA LYS A 199 -5.59 20.25 -11.14
C LYS A 199 -5.76 20.32 -12.67
N ALA A 200 -4.66 20.50 -13.40
CA ALA A 200 -4.69 20.52 -14.86
C ALA A 200 -5.12 19.17 -15.46
N LEU A 201 -4.72 18.05 -14.86
CA LEU A 201 -5.17 16.71 -15.26
C LEU A 201 -6.67 16.53 -15.06
N TYR A 202 -7.20 16.98 -13.92
CA TYR A 202 -8.62 16.88 -13.63
C TYR A 202 -9.44 17.71 -14.62
N GLU A 203 -9.01 18.94 -14.89
CA GLU A 203 -9.61 19.80 -15.92
C GLU A 203 -9.50 19.18 -17.33
N GLN A 204 -8.37 18.55 -17.67
CA GLN A 204 -8.15 17.90 -18.96
C GLN A 204 -9.13 16.74 -19.22
N TYR A 205 -9.40 15.92 -18.21
CA TYR A 205 -10.30 14.76 -18.32
C TYR A 205 -11.75 15.08 -17.97
N GLY A 206 -12.04 16.31 -17.50
CA GLY A 206 -13.39 16.68 -17.07
C GLY A 206 -13.86 15.87 -15.86
N ILE A 207 -12.93 15.54 -14.95
CA ILE A 207 -13.17 14.76 -13.73
C ILE A 207 -12.97 15.65 -12.50
N THR A 208 -13.58 15.24 -11.38
CA THR A 208 -13.38 15.86 -10.06
C THR A 208 -12.69 14.89 -9.09
N GLU A 209 -12.36 15.37 -7.89
CA GLU A 209 -11.82 14.51 -6.83
C GLU A 209 -12.83 13.48 -6.34
N GLU A 210 -14.12 13.85 -6.36
CA GLU A 210 -15.23 12.94 -6.05
C GLU A 210 -15.33 11.81 -7.06
N ASP A 211 -15.14 12.08 -8.36
CA ASP A 211 -15.13 11.04 -9.40
C ASP A 211 -14.00 10.01 -9.15
N VAL A 212 -12.80 10.48 -8.80
CA VAL A 212 -11.65 9.61 -8.49
C VAL A 212 -11.93 8.76 -7.24
N SER A 213 -12.54 9.36 -6.23
CA SER A 213 -12.89 8.67 -4.97
C SER A 213 -13.97 7.62 -5.18
N ALA A 214 -15.05 7.97 -5.88
CA ALA A 214 -16.15 7.07 -6.21
C ALA A 214 -15.66 5.88 -7.06
N TYR A 215 -14.76 6.12 -8.02
CA TYR A 215 -14.16 5.04 -8.79
C TYR A 215 -13.30 4.12 -7.94
N GLY A 216 -12.54 4.67 -6.99
CA GLY A 216 -11.80 3.86 -6.02
C GLY A 216 -12.71 2.95 -5.19
N GLU A 217 -13.92 3.41 -4.85
CA GLU A 217 -14.94 2.59 -4.18
C GLU A 217 -15.48 1.49 -5.10
N GLU A 218 -15.77 1.80 -6.37
CA GLU A 218 -16.20 0.84 -7.39
C GLU A 218 -15.17 -0.29 -7.59
N LEU A 219 -13.88 0.04 -7.63
CA LEU A 219 -12.80 -0.96 -7.73
C LEU A 219 -12.72 -1.88 -6.52
N ASN A 220 -13.18 -1.45 -5.34
CA ASN A 220 -13.24 -2.35 -4.19
C ASN A 220 -14.36 -3.39 -4.31
N GLU A 221 -15.34 -3.18 -5.20
CA GLU A 221 -16.42 -4.14 -5.48
C GLU A 221 -16.00 -5.21 -6.48
N ASP A 222 -15.02 -4.94 -7.35
CA ASP A 222 -14.42 -5.89 -8.29
C ASP A 222 -12.88 -6.00 -8.11
N PRO A 223 -12.42 -6.90 -7.21
CA PRO A 223 -10.99 -7.08 -6.93
C PRO A 223 -10.19 -7.60 -8.14
N GLN A 224 -10.84 -8.29 -9.08
CA GLN A 224 -10.17 -8.80 -10.27
C GLN A 224 -9.86 -7.63 -11.21
N ASN A 225 -10.85 -6.76 -11.44
CA ASN A 225 -10.64 -5.54 -12.23
C ASN A 225 -9.61 -4.60 -11.57
N ALA A 226 -9.70 -4.40 -10.26
CA ALA A 226 -8.71 -3.61 -9.51
C ALA A 226 -7.26 -4.13 -9.69
N GLY A 227 -7.08 -5.45 -9.70
CA GLY A 227 -5.80 -6.08 -9.98
C GLY A 227 -5.29 -5.80 -11.41
N GLU A 228 -6.16 -5.88 -12.41
CA GLU A 228 -5.83 -5.56 -13.81
C GLU A 228 -5.44 -4.09 -13.98
N ILE A 229 -6.23 -3.17 -13.43
CA ILE A 229 -5.95 -1.73 -13.40
C ILE A 229 -4.62 -1.44 -12.74
N GLY A 230 -4.34 -2.08 -11.59
CA GLY A 230 -3.07 -1.95 -10.90
C GLY A 230 -1.86 -2.33 -11.76
N LEU A 231 -1.96 -3.41 -12.54
CA LEU A 231 -0.90 -3.80 -13.49
C LEU A 231 -0.74 -2.80 -14.63
N ARG A 232 -1.85 -2.32 -15.21
CA ARG A 232 -1.84 -1.31 -16.28
C ARG A 232 -1.26 0.02 -15.80
N TYR A 233 -1.61 0.44 -14.58
CA TYR A 233 -1.00 1.58 -13.90
C TYR A 233 0.52 1.45 -13.79
N LEU A 234 1.03 0.30 -13.31
CA LEU A 234 2.47 0.08 -13.18
C LEU A 234 3.19 0.16 -14.54
N GLN A 235 2.60 -0.42 -15.58
CA GLN A 235 3.14 -0.31 -16.94
C GLN A 235 3.18 1.16 -17.39
N ARG A 236 2.09 1.90 -17.22
CA ARG A 236 2.00 3.30 -17.63
C ARG A 236 2.98 4.20 -16.88
N ALA A 237 3.15 3.98 -15.58
CA ALA A 237 4.13 4.69 -14.77
C ALA A 237 5.57 4.47 -15.27
N GLN A 238 5.91 3.24 -15.71
CA GLN A 238 7.22 2.94 -16.31
C GLN A 238 7.43 3.66 -17.65
N GLU A 239 6.39 3.75 -18.49
CA GLU A 239 6.45 4.50 -19.75
C GLU A 239 6.76 5.98 -19.52
N LEU A 240 6.06 6.63 -18.57
CA LEU A 240 6.32 8.03 -18.21
C LEU A 240 7.75 8.23 -17.70
N GLN A 241 8.26 7.30 -16.89
CA GLN A 241 9.64 7.35 -16.41
C GLN A 241 10.68 7.20 -17.53
N ALA A 242 10.38 6.42 -18.58
CA ALA A 242 11.28 6.20 -19.71
C ALA A 242 11.36 7.41 -20.64
N ILE A 243 10.26 8.15 -20.83
CA ILE A 243 10.20 9.32 -21.71
C ILE A 243 10.87 10.54 -21.05
N GLY A 244 10.82 10.64 -19.72
CA GLY A 244 11.52 11.67 -18.96
C GLY A 244 10.92 13.07 -19.10
N GLU A 245 9.60 13.15 -19.29
CA GLU A 245 8.82 14.41 -19.38
C GLU A 245 8.89 15.34 -18.16
#